data_AF-A0A7W4PJ56-F1
#
_entry.id   AF-A0A7W4PJ56-F1
#
_cell.length_a   1.000
_cell.length_b   1.000
_cell.length_c   1.000
_cell.angle_alpha   90.00
_cell.angle_beta   90.00
_cell.angle_gamma   90.00
#
_symmetry.space_group_name_H-M   'P 1'
#
loop_
_entity.id
_entity.type
_entity.pdbx_description
1 polymer ?
#
loop_
_entity_poly.entity_id
_entity_poly.type
_entity_poly.pdbx_seq_one_letter_code
_entity_poly.pdbx_strand_id
1 'polypeptide(L)'
;MQIGRIVRRTLRMVVPPSLFIGLTAYFGVNAMQGDHGIHSYQAQLHLLDEARAAQMDAVSEQNAWTRRVSGLKEKALDRDTLDERSRAMLNLARPDELVIPYGPHDRLF
;
A
#
# COMPACT_ATOMS: atom_id res chain seq x y z
N MET A 1 -5.35 69.97 -28.03
CA MET A 1 -5.49 68.52 -27.72
C MET A 1 -5.34 68.26 -26.21
N GLN A 2 -6.43 68.39 -25.43
CA GLN A 2 -6.42 68.11 -23.97
C GLN A 2 -6.96 66.70 -23.65
N ILE A 3 -7.88 66.20 -24.46
CA ILE A 3 -8.56 64.90 -24.27
C ILE A 3 -7.56 63.74 -24.28
N GLY A 4 -6.61 63.71 -25.23
CA GLY A 4 -5.61 62.65 -25.31
C GLY A 4 -4.67 62.56 -24.10
N ARG A 5 -4.40 63.68 -23.39
CA ARG A 5 -3.60 63.66 -22.17
C ARG A 5 -4.36 63.10 -20.96
N ILE A 6 -5.66 63.39 -20.87
CA ILE A 6 -6.53 62.88 -19.82
C ILE A 6 -6.70 61.37 -19.98
N VAL A 7 -7.02 60.91 -21.19
CA VAL A 7 -7.14 59.48 -21.54
C VAL A 7 -5.86 58.71 -21.26
N ARG A 8 -4.69 59.27 -21.63
CA ARG A 8 -3.38 58.63 -21.34
C ARG A 8 -3.10 58.53 -19.84
N ARG A 9 -3.54 59.51 -19.05
CA ARG A 9 -3.35 59.54 -17.59
C ARG A 9 -4.27 58.54 -16.89
N THR A 10 -5.53 58.44 -17.30
CA THR A 10 -6.49 57.48 -16.74
C THR A 10 -6.13 56.04 -17.12
N LEU A 11 -5.76 55.77 -18.38
CA LEU A 11 -5.25 54.44 -18.79
C LEU A 11 -4.04 54.02 -17.95
N ARG A 12 -3.07 54.91 -17.73
CA ARG A 12 -1.88 54.58 -16.94
C ARG A 12 -2.18 54.33 -15.46
N MET A 13 -3.30 54.84 -14.95
CA MET A 13 -3.74 54.63 -13.56
C MET A 13 -4.62 53.39 -13.39
N VAL A 14 -5.44 53.05 -14.38
CA VAL A 14 -6.42 51.95 -14.26
C VAL A 14 -5.88 50.62 -14.77
N VAL A 15 -5.06 50.63 -15.82
CA VAL A 15 -4.55 49.40 -16.45
C VAL A 15 -3.69 48.55 -15.50
N PRO A 16 -2.73 49.11 -14.73
CA PRO A 16 -1.94 48.31 -13.81
C PRO A 16 -2.79 47.59 -12.74
N PRO A 17 -3.67 48.26 -11.96
CA PRO A 17 -4.46 47.57 -10.94
C PRO A 17 -5.45 46.58 -11.54
N SER A 18 -6.06 46.85 -12.70
CA SER A 18 -6.95 45.87 -13.35
C SER A 18 -6.19 44.63 -13.81
N LEU A 19 -4.96 44.78 -14.31
CA LEU A 19 -4.11 43.67 -14.70
C LEU A 19 -3.73 42.82 -13.48
N PHE A 20 -3.32 43.46 -12.37
CA PHE A 20 -2.99 42.75 -11.13
C PHE A 20 -4.19 41.99 -10.56
N ILE A 21 -5.40 42.58 -10.55
CA ILE A 21 -6.61 41.90 -10.12
C ILE A 21 -6.89 40.68 -11.01
N GLY A 22 -6.78 40.82 -12.33
CA GLY A 22 -6.97 39.71 -13.27
C GLY A 22 -5.93 38.59 -13.05
N LEU A 23 -4.68 38.96 -12.80
CA LEU A 23 -3.61 38.02 -12.50
C LEU A 23 -3.89 37.26 -11.18
N THR A 24 -4.30 37.98 -10.13
CA THR A 24 -4.66 37.38 -8.84
C THR A 24 -5.86 36.44 -8.97
N ALA A 25 -6.88 36.81 -9.75
CA ALA A 25 -8.02 35.93 -10.01
C ALA A 25 -7.59 34.66 -10.76
N TYR A 26 -6.75 34.80 -11.78
CA TYR A 26 -6.20 33.66 -12.53
C TYR A 26 -5.41 32.72 -11.60
N PHE A 27 -4.48 33.26 -10.80
CA PHE A 27 -3.72 32.47 -9.85
C PHE A 27 -4.59 31.86 -8.75
N GLY A 28 -5.64 32.55 -8.29
CA GLY A 28 -6.59 32.00 -7.31
C GLY A 28 -7.35 30.78 -7.83
N VAL A 29 -7.86 30.84 -9.07
CA VAL A 29 -8.51 29.69 -9.72
C VAL A 29 -7.52 28.56 -9.96
N ASN A 30 -6.32 28.87 -10.43
CA ASN A 30 -5.27 27.87 -10.69
C ASN A 30 -4.79 27.19 -9.39
N ALA A 31 -4.73 27.92 -8.28
CA ALA A 31 -4.39 27.37 -6.97
C ALA A 31 -5.46 26.39 -6.44
N MET A 32 -6.73 26.56 -6.84
CA MET A 32 -7.81 25.64 -6.49
C MET A 32 -7.91 24.43 -7.44
N GLN A 33 -7.71 24.64 -8.75
CA GLN A 33 -7.95 23.64 -9.79
C GLN A 33 -6.68 22.98 -10.35
N GLY A 34 -5.49 23.44 -9.97
CA GLY A 34 -4.24 22.85 -10.45
C GLY A 34 -4.01 21.44 -9.91
N ASP A 35 -3.13 20.69 -10.58
CA ASP A 35 -2.74 19.32 -10.20
C ASP A 35 -2.14 19.21 -8.79
N HIS A 36 -1.75 20.34 -8.19
CA HIS A 36 -1.26 20.45 -6.80
C HIS A 36 -2.18 21.32 -5.92
N GLY A 37 -3.43 21.52 -6.35
CA GLY A 37 -4.44 22.21 -5.56
C GLY A 37 -4.82 21.42 -4.31
N ILE A 38 -5.63 22.06 -3.45
CA ILE A 38 -6.01 21.48 -2.15
C ILE A 38 -6.73 20.13 -2.31
N HIS A 39 -7.55 19.98 -3.35
CA HIS A 39 -8.29 18.74 -3.61
C HIS A 39 -7.40 17.60 -4.09
N SER A 40 -6.45 17.86 -5.00
CA SER A 40 -5.53 16.83 -5.47
C SER A 40 -4.56 16.42 -4.37
N TYR A 41 -4.16 17.35 -3.49
CA TYR A 41 -3.35 17.04 -2.32
C TYR A 41 -4.07 16.07 -1.36
N GLN A 42 -5.36 16.31 -1.08
CA GLN A 42 -6.16 15.40 -0.26
C GLN A 42 -6.31 14.01 -0.90
N ALA A 43 -6.56 13.96 -2.22
CA ALA A 43 -6.63 12.69 -2.95
C ALA A 43 -5.29 11.94 -2.92
N GLN A 44 -4.17 12.64 -3.09
CA GLN A 44 -2.82 12.04 -3.00
C GLN A 44 -2.53 11.51 -1.61
N LEU A 45 -2.93 12.21 -0.54
CA LEU A 45 -2.79 11.72 0.83
C LEU A 45 -3.60 10.44 1.05
N HIS A 46 -4.83 10.38 0.53
CA HIS A 46 -5.65 9.17 0.62
C HIS A 46 -5.00 7.99 -0.12
N LEU A 47 -4.52 8.21 -1.34
CA LEU A 47 -3.80 7.20 -2.12
C LEU A 47 -2.51 6.75 -1.41
N LEU A 48 -1.81 7.66 -0.73
CA LEU A 48 -0.62 7.34 0.04
C LEU A 48 -0.96 6.43 1.23
N ASP A 49 -2.05 6.71 1.94
CA ASP A 49 -2.50 5.89 3.06
C ASP A 49 -2.98 4.50 2.60
N GLU A 50 -3.72 4.43 1.49
CA GLU A 50 -4.07 3.15 0.84
C GLU A 50 -2.84 2.35 0.43
N ALA A 51 -1.86 2.99 -0.21
CA ALA A 51 -0.62 2.35 -0.63
C ALA A 51 0.20 1.82 0.56
N ARG A 52 0.22 2.55 1.68
CA ARG A 52 0.86 2.11 2.92
C ARG A 52 0.17 0.90 3.52
N ALA A 53 -1.17 0.90 3.58
CA ALA A 53 -1.93 -0.25 4.05
C ALA A 53 -1.66 -1.50 3.19
N ALA A 54 -1.73 -1.36 1.86
CA ALA A 54 -1.42 -2.44 0.93
C ALA A 54 0.03 -2.95 1.07
N GLN A 55 0.99 -2.06 1.32
CA GLN A 55 2.38 -2.43 1.58
C GLN A 55 2.50 -3.25 2.88
N MET A 56 1.83 -2.84 3.95
CA MET A 56 1.85 -3.57 5.22
C MET A 56 1.28 -4.98 5.06
N ASP A 57 0.15 -5.11 4.35
CA ASP A 57 -0.48 -6.39 4.07
C ASP A 57 0.45 -7.30 3.25
N ALA A 58 1.03 -6.78 2.17
CA ALA A 58 1.96 -7.52 1.33
C ALA A 58 3.22 -7.98 2.09
N VAL A 59 3.77 -7.14 2.97
CA VAL A 59 4.90 -7.51 3.83
C VAL A 59 4.51 -8.59 4.83
N SER A 60 3.30 -8.50 5.40
CA SER A 60 2.80 -9.52 6.33
C SER A 60 2.65 -10.88 5.66
N GLU A 61 2.11 -10.90 4.44
CA GLU A 61 1.94 -12.10 3.63
C GLU A 61 3.30 -12.67 3.21
N GLN A 62 4.20 -11.82 2.71
CA GLN A 62 5.56 -12.21 2.37
C GLN A 62 6.24 -12.87 3.57
N ASN A 63 6.18 -12.26 4.75
CA ASN A 63 6.79 -12.81 5.96
C ASN A 63 6.20 -14.18 6.35
N ALA A 64 4.89 -14.37 6.18
CA ALA A 64 4.24 -15.66 6.43
C ALA A 64 4.75 -16.75 5.46
N TRP A 65 4.86 -16.43 4.18
CA TRP A 65 5.40 -17.34 3.18
C TRP A 65 6.89 -17.60 3.37
N THR A 66 7.69 -16.58 3.67
CA THR A 66 9.11 -16.73 3.95
C THR A 66 9.35 -17.71 5.08
N ARG A 67 8.56 -17.65 6.17
CA ARG A 67 8.65 -18.64 7.27
C ARG A 67 8.33 -20.07 6.82
N ARG A 68 7.28 -20.24 6.01
CA ARG A 68 6.89 -21.56 5.48
C ARG A 68 7.97 -22.12 4.56
N VAL A 69 8.44 -21.32 3.60
CA VAL A 69 9.47 -21.71 2.64
C VAL A 69 10.80 -21.96 3.33
N SER A 70 11.17 -21.17 4.36
CA SER A 70 12.40 -21.42 5.11
C SER A 70 12.37 -22.77 5.84
N GLY A 71 11.20 -23.20 6.34
CA GLY A 71 11.03 -24.51 6.97
C GLY A 71 11.09 -25.69 5.99
N LEU A 72 10.85 -25.44 4.70
CA LEU A 72 10.98 -26.46 3.64
C LEU A 72 12.41 -26.56 3.09
N LYS A 73 13.32 -25.65 3.47
CA LYS A 73 14.68 -25.64 2.95
C LYS A 73 15.46 -26.80 3.55
N GLU A 74 16.23 -27.50 2.72
CA GLU A 74 16.92 -28.77 3.05
C GLU A 74 17.79 -28.74 4.32
N LYS A 75 18.37 -27.57 4.65
CA LYS A 75 19.16 -27.37 5.90
C LYS A 75 18.31 -27.15 7.17
N ALA A 76 17.03 -26.85 7.02
CA ALA A 76 16.08 -26.57 8.10
C ALA A 76 14.95 -27.63 8.18
N LEU A 77 15.01 -28.65 7.32
CA LEU A 77 14.04 -29.75 7.32
C LEU A 77 14.34 -30.64 8.52
N ASP A 78 13.51 -30.50 9.55
CA ASP A 78 13.64 -31.25 10.78
C ASP A 78 13.31 -32.74 10.56
N ARG A 79 14.25 -33.59 10.98
CA ARG A 79 14.13 -35.05 10.83
C ARG A 79 12.96 -35.60 11.63
N ASP A 80 12.65 -35.00 12.79
CA ASP A 80 11.55 -35.45 13.64
C ASP A 80 10.20 -35.13 13.00
N THR A 81 10.08 -33.94 12.39
CA THR A 81 8.89 -33.56 11.61
C THR A 81 8.66 -34.49 10.41
N LEU A 82 9.74 -34.94 9.74
CA LEU A 82 9.65 -35.94 8.66
C LEU A 82 9.24 -37.32 9.18
N ASP A 83 9.80 -37.75 10.32
CA ASP A 83 9.46 -39.03 10.97
C ASP A 83 7.96 -39.03 11.35
N GLU A 84 7.47 -37.96 11.97
CA GLU A 84 6.05 -37.78 12.30
C GLU A 84 5.14 -37.85 11.06
N ARG A 85 5.49 -37.13 9.98
CA ARG A 85 4.73 -37.16 8.72
C ARG A 85 4.76 -38.53 8.06
N SER A 86 5.89 -39.23 8.09
CA SER A 86 6.01 -40.58 7.53
C SER A 86 5.13 -41.58 8.29
N ARG A 87 5.09 -41.49 9.63
CA ARG A 87 4.20 -42.30 10.49
C ARG A 87 2.74 -41.99 10.21
N ALA A 88 2.37 -40.71 10.19
CA ALA A 88 0.98 -40.29 9.99
C ALA A 88 0.43 -40.64 8.60
N MET A 89 1.23 -40.52 7.54
CA MET A 89 0.76 -40.75 6.17
C MET A 89 0.91 -42.19 5.69
N LEU A 90 1.98 -42.87 6.09
CA LEU A 90 2.33 -44.19 5.57
C LEU A 90 2.09 -45.31 6.59
N ASN A 91 1.63 -44.97 7.81
CA ASN A 91 1.60 -45.90 8.95
C ASN A 91 2.98 -46.57 9.14
N LEU A 92 4.06 -45.82 8.90
CA LEU A 92 5.42 -46.33 9.02
C LEU A 92 5.74 -46.56 10.50
N ALA A 93 6.27 -47.72 10.84
CA ALA A 93 6.74 -48.05 12.19
C ALA A 93 8.12 -48.72 12.08
N ARG A 94 8.98 -48.52 13.08
CA ARG A 94 10.29 -49.18 13.12
C ARG A 94 10.16 -50.63 13.62
N PRO A 95 11.10 -51.52 13.27
CA PRO A 95 11.04 -52.93 13.67
C PRO A 95 11.00 -53.16 15.19
N ASP A 96 11.49 -52.20 15.97
CA ASP A 96 11.57 -52.20 17.43
C ASP A 96 10.37 -51.52 18.13
N GLU A 97 9.35 -51.09 17.38
CA GLU A 97 8.22 -50.33 17.91
C GLU A 97 6.94 -51.17 18.01
N LEU A 98 6.17 -50.95 19.07
CA LEU A 98 4.85 -51.57 19.26
C LEU A 98 3.75 -50.69 18.65
N VAL A 99 3.01 -51.23 17.68
CA VAL A 99 1.85 -50.56 17.07
C VAL A 99 0.59 -50.93 17.85
N ILE A 100 -0.09 -49.94 18.41
CA ILE A 100 -1.38 -50.11 19.10
C ILE A 100 -2.49 -49.55 18.20
N PRO A 101 -3.34 -50.40 17.61
CA PRO A 101 -4.47 -49.92 16.82
C PRO A 101 -5.51 -49.26 17.72
N TYR A 102 -6.14 -48.18 17.23
CA TYR A 102 -7.23 -47.53 17.94
C TYR A 102 -8.46 -48.43 18.02
N GLY A 103 -9.25 -48.24 19.08
CA GLY A 103 -10.53 -48.92 19.24
C GLY A 103 -11.53 -48.55 18.15
N PRO A 104 -12.63 -49.30 17.98
CA PRO A 104 -13.59 -49.10 16.88
C PRO A 104 -14.17 -47.69 16.76
N HIS A 105 -14.09 -46.88 17.83
CA HIS A 105 -14.67 -45.54 17.92
C HIS A 105 -13.64 -44.44 18.23
N ASP A 106 -12.35 -44.78 18.33
CA ASP A 106 -11.29 -43.82 18.56
C ASP A 106 -10.52 -43.54 17.26
N ARG A 107 -10.31 -42.26 16.95
CA ARG A 107 -9.49 -41.80 15.83
C ARG A 107 -8.62 -40.64 16.30
N LEU A 108 -7.40 -40.54 15.75
CA LEU A 108 -6.47 -39.47 16.13
C LEU A 108 -6.89 -38.09 15.61
N PHE A 109 -7.82 -38.04 14.64
CA PHE A 109 -8.40 -36.85 14.03
C PHE A 109 -9.81 -37.14 13.52
#